data_AF-A0A1B6GEF1-F1
#
_entry.id   AF-A0A1B6GEF1-F1
#
_cell.length_a   1.000
_cell.length_b   1.000
_cell.length_c   1.000
_cell.angle_alpha   90.00
_cell.angle_beta   90.00
_cell.angle_gamma   90.00
#
_symmetry.space_group_name_H-M   'P 1'
#
loop_
_entity.id
_entity.type
_entity.pdbx_description
1 polymer ?
#
loop_
_entity_poly.entity_id
_entity_poly.type
_entity_poly.pdbx_seq_one_letter_code
_entity_poly.pdbx_strand_id
1 'polypeptide(L)'
;MVKSILTYGSETWEVTKRKKDRLLATEMDYLRRSCGVSRLKHIRNEEIRRRMEMEETIIEVIEKKRLLWYGHMHRMQPDRWPQRIWAWRPPESRKRGCPSKTWDE
;
A
#
# COMPACT_ATOMS: atom_id res chain seq x y z
N MET A 1 -5.44 -12.47 8.64
CA MET A 1 -6.45 -11.42 8.97
C MET A 1 -5.88 -10.01 8.92
N VAL A 2 -4.72 -9.74 9.55
CA VAL A 2 -4.09 -8.40 9.61
C VAL A 2 -3.77 -7.82 8.21
N LYS A 3 -3.29 -8.64 7.26
CA LYS A 3 -2.98 -8.22 5.89
C LYS A 3 -4.19 -7.61 5.15
N SER A 4 -5.38 -8.18 5.31
CA SER A 4 -6.61 -7.69 4.66
C SER A 4 -7.02 -6.32 5.19
N ILE A 5 -6.90 -6.11 6.50
CA ILE A 5 -7.26 -4.84 7.16
C ILE A 5 -6.27 -3.74 6.77
N LEU A 6 -4.97 -4.05 6.81
CA LEU A 6 -3.92 -3.08 6.48
C LEU A 6 -3.89 -2.68 4.99
N THR A 7 -4.36 -3.56 4.10
CA THR A 7 -4.42 -3.31 2.65
C THR A 7 -5.80 -2.87 2.17
N TYR A 8 -6.73 -2.62 3.09
CA TYR A 8 -8.04 -2.08 2.73
C TYR A 8 -7.91 -0.63 2.27
N GLY A 9 -8.46 -0.30 1.11
CA GLY A 9 -8.42 1.06 0.56
C GLY A 9 -7.03 1.51 0.07
N SER A 10 -6.00 0.65 0.10
CA SER A 10 -4.63 0.98 -0.30
C SER A 10 -4.48 1.37 -1.77
N GLU A 11 -5.50 1.07 -2.59
CA GLU A 11 -5.61 1.45 -4.00
C GLU A 11 -5.79 2.96 -4.17
N THR A 12 -6.35 3.66 -3.19
CA THR A 12 -6.77 5.07 -3.31
C THR A 12 -5.85 6.06 -2.59
N TRP A 13 -5.01 5.60 -1.67
CA TRP A 13 -4.18 6.47 -0.84
C TRP A 13 -2.76 6.62 -1.36
N GLU A 14 -2.19 7.82 -1.18
CA GLU A 14 -0.77 8.05 -1.44
C GLU A 14 0.09 7.35 -0.38
N VAL A 15 0.95 6.44 -0.84
CA VAL A 15 1.89 5.68 0.00
C VAL A 15 3.25 6.37 0.03
N THR A 16 3.40 7.34 0.93
CA THR A 16 4.70 8.00 1.17
C THR A 16 5.70 7.02 1.79
N LYS A 17 7.01 7.29 1.65
CA LYS A 17 8.08 6.46 2.26
C LYS A 17 7.85 6.22 3.76
N ARG A 18 7.47 7.26 4.50
CA ARG A 18 7.13 7.16 5.93
C ARG A 18 5.96 6.20 6.21
N LYS A 19 4.95 6.15 5.34
CA LYS A 19 3.85 5.18 5.47
C LYS A 19 4.33 3.76 5.13
N LYS A 20 5.16 3.59 4.09
CA LYS A 20 5.79 2.31 3.74
C LYS A 20 6.56 1.74 4.93
N ASP A 21 7.42 2.54 5.56
CA ASP A 21 8.22 2.11 6.71
C ASP A 21 7.35 1.70 7.91
N ARG A 22 6.27 2.44 8.18
CA ARG A 22 5.30 2.09 9.23
C ARG A 22 4.55 0.80 8.95
N LEU A 23 4.15 0.57 7.70
CA LEU A 23 3.48 -0.66 7.28
C LEU A 23 4.40 -1.88 7.45
N LEU A 24 5.66 -1.77 7.01
CA LEU A 24 6.66 -2.82 7.20
C LEU A 24 6.95 -3.09 8.68
N ALA A 25 7.06 -2.04 9.50
CA ALA A 25 7.26 -2.19 10.94
C ALA A 25 6.07 -2.92 11.60
N THR A 26 4.85 -2.60 11.18
CA THR A 26 3.61 -3.24 11.69
C THR A 26 3.55 -4.71 11.27
N GLU A 27 3.88 -5.02 10.01
CA GLU A 27 3.99 -6.39 9.52
C GLU A 27 5.02 -7.18 10.34
N MET A 28 6.22 -6.64 10.53
CA MET A 28 7.27 -7.33 11.29
C MET A 28 6.94 -7.51 12.77
N ASP A 29 6.24 -6.55 13.40
CA ASP A 29 5.75 -6.71 14.77
C ASP A 29 4.75 -7.86 14.89
N TYR A 30 3.80 -7.93 13.94
CA TYR A 30 2.84 -9.04 13.88
C TYR A 30 3.52 -10.40 13.68
N LEU A 31 4.48 -10.50 12.76
CA LEU A 31 5.20 -11.74 12.51
C LEU A 31 6.03 -12.17 13.72
N ARG A 32 6.72 -11.23 14.37
CA ARG A 32 7.49 -11.51 15.60
C ARG A 32 6.62 -12.05 16.72
N ARG A 33 5.47 -11.44 16.95
CA ARG A 33 4.50 -11.89 17.98
C ARG A 33 3.95 -13.27 17.65
N SER A 34 3.62 -13.51 16.38
CA SER A 34 3.11 -14.80 15.92
C SER A 34 4.16 -15.92 16.08
N CYS A 35 5.44 -15.64 15.84
CA CYS A 35 6.53 -16.59 16.09
C CYS A 35 6.94 -16.71 17.57
N GLY A 36 6.39 -15.90 18.48
CA GLY A 36 6.85 -15.84 19.88
C GLY A 36 8.30 -15.34 20.03
N VAL A 37 8.81 -14.56 19.08
CA VAL A 37 10.20 -14.08 19.07
C VAL A 37 10.31 -12.68 19.64
N SER A 38 10.99 -12.55 20.79
CA SER A 38 11.37 -11.25 21.35
C SER A 38 12.36 -10.51 20.45
N ARG A 39 12.28 -9.18 20.45
CA ARG A 39 13.24 -8.29 19.76
C ARG A 39 14.67 -8.43 20.32
N LEU A 40 14.81 -8.86 21.57
CA LEU A 40 16.10 -9.10 22.24
C LEU A 40 16.91 -10.24 21.60
N LYS A 41 16.26 -11.15 20.86
CA LYS A 41 16.96 -12.24 20.20
C LYS A 41 17.76 -11.79 18.97
N HIS A 42 17.63 -10.53 18.54
CA HIS A 42 18.33 -9.94 17.39
C HIS A 42 18.26 -10.78 16.08
N ILE A 43 17.22 -11.61 15.95
CA ILE A 43 17.00 -12.43 14.75
C ILE A 43 16.68 -11.51 13.57
N ARG A 44 17.31 -11.78 12.42
CA ARG A 44 17.10 -11.03 11.18
C ARG A 44 15.64 -11.10 10.72
N ASN A 45 15.14 -10.03 10.11
CA ASN A 45 13.76 -9.97 9.64
C ASN A 45 13.47 -10.99 8.52
N GLU A 46 14.44 -11.24 7.65
CA GLU A 46 14.38 -12.27 6.59
C GLU A 46 14.12 -13.66 7.14
N GLU A 47 14.81 -14.03 8.23
CA GLU A 47 14.64 -15.33 8.88
C GLU A 47 13.24 -15.50 9.47
N ILE A 48 12.66 -14.43 10.02
CA ILE A 48 11.30 -14.46 10.57
C ILE A 48 10.27 -14.60 9.46
N ARG A 49 10.47 -13.91 8.33
CA ARG A 49 9.62 -14.06 7.14
C ARG A 49 9.68 -15.46 6.58
N ARG A 50 10.88 -16.06 6.50
CA ARG A 50 11.08 -17.45 6.07
C ARG A 50 10.33 -18.44 6.96
N ARG A 51 10.39 -18.27 8.29
CA ARG A 51 9.67 -19.13 9.24
C ARG A 51 8.14 -19.04 9.12
N MET A 52 7.64 -17.88 8.71
CA MET A 52 6.21 -17.63 8.52
C MET A 52 5.76 -17.87 7.08
N GLU A 53 6.65 -18.38 6.22
CA GLU A 53 6.38 -18.63 4.79
C GLU A 53 5.80 -17.40 4.08
N MET A 54 6.22 -16.20 4.52
CA MET A 54 5.79 -14.94 3.94
C MET A 54 6.75 -14.53 2.83
N GLU A 55 6.42 -14.94 1.61
CA GLU A 55 7.16 -14.58 0.40
C GLU A 55 6.95 -13.12 -0.01
N GLU A 56 5.74 -12.59 0.22
CA GLU A 56 5.39 -11.22 -0.16
C GLU A 56 5.25 -10.30 1.06
N THR A 57 5.85 -9.12 0.93
CA THR A 57 5.64 -7.99 1.83
C THR A 57 4.30 -7.31 1.58
N ILE A 58 3.82 -6.62 2.60
CA ILE A 58 2.60 -5.82 2.48
C ILE A 58 2.70 -4.72 1.42
N ILE A 59 3.89 -4.18 1.17
CA ILE A 59 4.10 -3.16 0.15
C ILE A 59 3.91 -3.74 -1.25
N GLU A 60 4.48 -4.91 -1.53
CA GLU A 60 4.33 -5.58 -2.83
C GLU A 60 2.86 -5.90 -3.11
N VAL A 61 2.12 -6.29 -2.09
CA VAL A 61 0.67 -6.55 -2.22
C VAL A 61 -0.09 -5.25 -2.52
N ILE A 62 0.26 -4.14 -1.89
CA ILE A 62 -0.33 -2.83 -2.18
C ILE A 62 -0.01 -2.40 -3.61
N GLU A 63 1.23 -2.59 -4.05
CA GLU A 63 1.66 -2.25 -5.42
C GLU A 63 0.96 -3.12 -6.46
N LYS A 64 0.82 -4.43 -6.23
CA LYS A 64 0.01 -5.34 -7.07
C LYS A 64 -1.45 -4.89 -7.15
N LYS A 65 -2.08 -4.56 -6.01
CA LYS A 65 -3.47 -4.05 -5.98
C LYS A 65 -3.61 -2.75 -6.76
N ARG A 66 -2.67 -1.81 -6.63
CA ARG A 66 -2.67 -0.55 -7.41
C ARG A 66 -2.56 -0.82 -8.91
N LEU A 67 -1.71 -1.77 -9.33
CA LEU A 67 -1.60 -2.16 -10.75
C LEU A 67 -2.87 -2.82 -11.27
N LEU A 68 -3.49 -3.70 -10.48
CA LEU A 68 -4.77 -4.31 -10.83
C LEU A 68 -5.88 -3.26 -10.97
N TRP A 69 -5.95 -2.32 -10.03
CA TRP A 69 -6.88 -1.18 -10.08
C TRP A 69 -6.65 -0.31 -11.31
N TYR A 70 -5.39 0.04 -11.60
CA TYR A 70 -5.02 0.79 -12.81
C TYR A 70 -5.45 0.06 -14.10
N GLY A 71 -5.18 -1.24 -14.20
CA GLY A 71 -5.63 -2.05 -15.33
C GLY A 71 -7.16 -2.14 -15.42
N HIS A 72 -7.85 -2.19 -14.28
CA HIS A 72 -9.31 -2.15 -14.24
C HIS A 72 -9.86 -0.81 -14.75
N MET A 73 -9.23 0.31 -14.37
CA MET A 73 -9.61 1.63 -14.86
C MET A 73 -9.46 1.77 -16.38
N HIS A 74 -8.37 1.25 -16.97
CA HIS A 74 -8.18 1.29 -18.42
C HIS A 74 -9.14 0.41 -19.21
N ARG A 75 -9.60 -0.70 -18.62
CA ARG A 75 -10.63 -1.56 -19.23
C ARG A 75 -12.05 -1.03 -19.00
N MET A 76 -12.22 -0.03 -18.14
CA MET A 76 -13.53 0.55 -17.84
C MET A 76 -14.05 1.35 -19.03
N GLN A 77 -15.37 1.46 -19.16
CA GLN A 77 -15.99 2.34 -20.14
C GLN A 77 -15.90 3.81 -19.69
N PRO A 78 -15.61 4.74 -20.63
CA PRO A 78 -15.32 6.14 -20.31
C PRO A 78 -16.49 6.89 -19.66
N ASP A 79 -17.72 6.42 -19.84
CA ASP A 79 -18.92 7.02 -19.23
C ASP A 79 -19.00 6.81 -17.72
N ARG A 80 -18.25 5.85 -17.17
CA ARG A 80 -18.27 5.58 -15.74
C ARG A 80 -17.53 6.66 -14.94
N TRP A 81 -18.14 7.04 -13.82
CA TRP A 81 -17.61 8.05 -12.90
C TRP A 81 -16.12 7.89 -12.52
N PRO A 82 -15.61 6.69 -12.17
CA PRO A 82 -14.20 6.54 -11.79
C PRO A 82 -13.23 6.95 -12.90
N GLN A 83 -13.57 6.64 -14.16
CA GLN A 83 -12.73 6.99 -15.30
C GLN A 83 -12.84 8.47 -15.67
N ARG A 84 -14.05 9.05 -15.54
CA ARG A 84 -14.27 10.49 -15.71
C ARG A 84 -13.49 11.30 -14.68
N ILE A 85 -13.52 10.90 -13.41
CA ILE A 85 -12.78 11.56 -12.32
C ILE A 85 -11.27 11.43 -12.54
N TRP A 86 -10.81 10.27 -13.01
CA TRP A 86 -9.40 10.06 -13.31
C TRP A 86 -8.90 10.91 -14.47
N ALA A 87 -9.66 11.01 -15.55
CA ALA A 87 -9.33 11.83 -16.71
C ALA A 87 -9.46 13.34 -16.42
N TRP A 88 -10.19 13.71 -15.38
CA TRP A 88 -10.43 15.09 -15.03
C TRP A 88 -9.18 15.75 -14.44
N ARG A 89 -8.69 16.79 -15.12
CA ARG A 89 -7.61 17.66 -14.64
C ARG A 89 -8.21 18.98 -14.15
N PRO A 90 -8.07 19.33 -12.86
CA PRO A 90 -8.55 20.62 -12.38
C PRO A 90 -7.76 21.77 -13.03
N PRO A 91 -8.43 22.83 -13.53
CA PRO A 91 -7.77 23.93 -14.24
C PRO A 91 -7.04 24.93 -13.31
N GLU A 92 -7.31 24.91 -12.00
CA GLU A 92 -6.76 25.88 -11.04
C GLU A 92 -5.56 25.36 -10.25
N SER A 93 -4.75 26.30 -9.75
CA SER A 93 -3.69 26.03 -8.79
C SER A 93 -4.27 25.40 -7.52
N ARG A 94 -3.61 24.35 -7.02
CA ARG A 94 -4.11 23.62 -5.84
C ARG A 94 -4.14 24.52 -4.61
N LYS A 95 -5.26 24.48 -3.89
CA LYS A 95 -5.39 25.19 -2.61
C LYS A 95 -4.36 24.69 -1.61
N ARG A 96 -3.89 25.60 -0.77
CA ARG A 96 -2.97 25.31 0.35
C ARG A 96 -3.57 24.21 1.24
N GLY A 97 -2.84 23.13 1.47
CA GLY A 97 -3.28 21.97 2.27
C GLY A 97 -3.71 20.74 1.46
N CYS A 98 -3.83 20.83 0.13
CA CYS A 98 -3.99 19.65 -0.72
C CYS A 98 -2.68 18.85 -0.84
N PRO A 99 -2.73 17.52 -1.07
CA PRO A 99 -1.55 16.72 -1.35
C PRO A 99 -0.74 17.31 -2.51
N SER A 100 0.58 17.40 -2.31
CA SER A 100 1.49 17.98 -3.29
C SER A 100 1.66 17.09 -4.51
N LYS A 101 1.54 15.77 -4.35
CA LYS A 101 1.71 14.79 -5.42
C LYS A 101 0.38 14.37 -6.01
N THR A 102 0.38 14.19 -7.31
CA THR A 102 -0.72 13.62 -8.08
C THR A 102 -0.38 12.18 -8.44
N TRP A 103 -1.33 11.42 -8.96
CA TRP A 103 -1.02 10.11 -9.57
C TRP A 103 -0.03 10.19 -10.73
N ASP A 104 0.10 11.36 -11.38
CA ASP A 104 1.04 11.63 -12.47
C ASP A 104 2.46 12.03 -12.00
N GLU A 105 2.72 12.16 -10.68
CA GLU A 105 4.00 12.63 -10.07
C GLU A 105 4.59 11.66 -9.02
#